data_AF-A0A7X6ARZ7-F1
#
_entry.id   AF-A0A7X6ARZ7-F1
#
_cell.length_a   1.000
_cell.length_b   1.000
_cell.length_c   1.000
_cell.angle_alpha   90.00
_cell.angle_beta   90.00
_cell.angle_gamma   90.00
#
_symmetry.space_group_name_H-M   'P 1'
#
loop_
_entity.id
_entity.type
_entity.pdbx_description
1 polymer ?
#
loop_
_entity_poly.entity_id
_entity_poly.type
_entity_poly.pdbx_seq_one_letter_code
_entity_poly.pdbx_strand_id
1 'polypeptide(L)'
;LEQALGENVVEPKVPGSEQECDRLNDDHRLAGDLPGYAQSRLSQESTARHSEITVSFPSDNLAQTTMGNVARSVASYARQRYGMDLDFMWTRLQKVMEGDDHYRTLMEAQIRVDFVVSMFWLLAFSLVLWIPCYAATGTNPLVFLTLMVGTPFVLAALYKLCTESYRAFADLLRSAVDLFRFQLLGELRLPLPADGAQERRLWTMVNRQMAFGETQNLPYVHDRGSR
;
A
#
# COMPACT_ATOMS: atom_id res chain seq x y z
N LEU A 1 70.50 39.21 52.61
CA LEU A 1 71.56 38.59 51.80
C LEU A 1 71.39 37.10 51.96
N GLU A 2 70.37 36.55 51.30
CA GLU A 2 70.44 35.58 50.17
C GLU A 2 69.72 34.34 50.71
N GLN A 3 68.79 33.62 50.08
CA GLN A 3 68.43 33.35 48.70
C GLN A 3 66.95 32.88 48.75
N ALA A 4 66.06 33.46 47.93
CA ALA A 4 65.66 32.94 46.61
C ALA A 4 64.70 31.73 46.73
N LEU A 5 63.39 32.00 46.56
CA LEU A 5 62.67 31.73 45.30
C LEU A 5 62.26 30.26 45.15
N GLY A 6 61.26 29.86 45.94
CA GLY A 6 60.31 28.84 45.51
C GLY A 6 59.16 29.55 44.80
N GLU A 7 59.38 29.90 43.52
CA GLU A 7 58.37 30.47 42.63
C GLU A 7 57.29 29.42 42.37
N ASN A 8 56.26 29.43 43.22
CA ASN A 8 55.04 28.68 42.98
C ASN A 8 54.18 29.53 42.03
N VAL A 9 54.40 29.36 40.72
CA VAL A 9 53.53 29.89 39.68
C VAL A 9 52.18 29.19 39.81
N VAL A 10 51.33 29.72 40.67
CA VAL A 10 49.92 29.35 40.74
C VAL A 10 49.28 29.98 39.52
N GLU A 11 49.11 29.20 38.46
CA GLU A 11 48.28 29.57 37.32
C GLU A 11 46.92 30.05 37.84
N PRO A 12 46.43 31.22 37.41
CA PRO A 12 45.13 31.70 37.84
C PRO A 12 44.05 30.75 37.32
N LYS A 13 43.48 29.93 38.22
CA LYS A 13 42.31 29.09 37.94
C LYS A 13 41.15 30.02 37.61
N VAL A 14 40.88 30.20 36.31
CA VAL A 14 39.78 31.01 35.77
C VAL A 14 38.46 30.36 36.20
N PRO A 15 37.66 31.00 37.09
CA PRO A 15 36.43 30.42 37.58
C PRO A 15 35.37 30.52 36.48
N GLY A 16 35.28 29.48 35.66
CA GLY A 16 34.37 29.38 34.51
C GLY A 16 34.81 28.36 33.46
N SER A 17 36.11 28.03 33.39
CA SER A 17 36.65 27.19 32.30
C SER A 17 36.19 25.73 32.34
N GLU A 18 36.06 25.11 33.51
CA GLU A 18 35.62 23.70 33.63
C GLU A 18 34.17 23.51 33.17
N GLN A 19 33.25 24.37 33.63
CA GLN A 19 31.84 24.30 33.22
C GLN A 19 31.63 24.67 31.74
N GLU A 20 32.46 25.55 31.20
CA GLU A 20 32.39 25.94 29.80
C GLU A 20 33.00 24.87 28.88
N CYS A 21 34.05 24.19 29.31
CA CYS A 21 34.58 23.00 28.64
C CYS A 21 33.58 21.85 28.65
N ASP A 22 32.91 21.58 29.76
CA ASP A 22 31.88 20.52 29.84
C ASP A 22 30.69 20.83 28.92
N ARG A 23 30.23 22.08 28.88
CA ARG A 23 29.17 22.52 27.95
C ARG A 23 29.58 22.38 26.49
N LEU A 24 30.80 22.80 26.13
CA LEU A 24 31.30 22.62 24.76
C LEU A 24 31.39 21.13 24.38
N ASN A 25 31.77 20.28 25.32
CA ASN A 25 31.87 18.84 25.08
C ASN A 25 30.49 18.20 24.87
N ASP A 26 29.49 18.62 25.66
CA ASP A 26 28.10 18.19 25.48
C ASP A 26 27.51 18.70 24.15
N ASP A 27 27.78 19.95 23.76
CA ASP A 27 27.38 20.49 22.47
C ASP A 27 28.07 19.76 21.30
N HIS A 28 29.35 19.40 21.43
CA HIS A 28 30.06 18.59 20.44
C HIS A 28 29.48 17.17 20.32
N ARG A 29 29.03 16.57 21.41
CA ARG A 29 28.35 15.26 21.40
C ARG A 29 27.00 15.34 20.72
N LEU A 30 26.20 16.36 21.04
CA LEU A 30 24.91 16.62 20.38
C LEU A 30 25.09 16.90 18.88
N ALA A 31 26.10 17.68 18.50
CA ALA A 31 26.45 17.96 17.11
C ALA A 31 26.94 16.71 16.36
N GLY A 32 27.57 15.76 17.05
CA GLY A 32 27.99 14.47 16.49
C GLY A 32 26.83 13.50 16.21
N ASP A 33 25.76 13.58 16.99
CA ASP A 33 24.58 12.69 16.86
C ASP A 33 23.53 13.22 15.86
N LEU A 34 23.51 14.55 15.62
CA LEU A 34 22.62 15.23 14.67
C LEU A 34 22.66 14.66 13.23
N PRO A 35 23.82 14.35 12.63
CA PRO A 35 23.90 13.73 11.31
C PRO A 35 23.23 12.35 11.23
N GLY A 36 23.41 11.51 12.26
CA GLY A 36 22.80 10.18 12.33
C GLY A 36 21.28 10.26 12.53
N TYR A 37 20.82 11.21 13.34
CA TYR A 37 19.39 11.50 13.48
C TYR A 37 18.77 12.03 12.17
N ALA A 38 19.44 12.95 11.48
CA ALA A 38 18.96 13.48 10.20
C ALA A 38 18.91 12.39 9.12
N GLN A 39 19.92 11.52 9.05
CA GLN A 39 19.97 10.42 8.09
C GLN A 39 18.89 9.37 8.38
N SER A 40 18.68 9.00 9.64
CA SER A 40 17.62 8.07 10.02
C SER A 40 16.22 8.65 9.74
N ARG A 41 15.98 9.93 10.04
CA ARG A 41 14.74 10.64 9.68
C ARG A 41 14.48 10.67 8.18
N LEU A 42 15.48 11.01 7.36
CA LEU A 42 15.37 11.00 5.90
C LEU A 42 15.11 9.58 5.35
N SER A 43 15.74 8.55 5.94
CA SER A 43 15.49 7.16 5.56
C SER A 43 14.07 6.71 5.93
N GLN A 44 13.52 7.18 7.06
CA GLN A 44 12.13 6.92 7.45
C GLN A 44 11.13 7.63 6.54
N GLU A 45 11.35 8.90 6.20
CA GLU A 45 10.46 9.63 5.28
C GLU A 45 10.51 9.07 3.86
N SER A 46 11.69 8.69 3.38
CA SER A 46 11.84 8.10 2.05
C SER A 46 11.21 6.71 1.97
N THR A 47 11.37 5.87 2.99
CA THR A 47 10.69 4.56 3.07
C THR A 47 9.18 4.70 3.19
N ALA A 48 8.69 5.68 3.97
CA ALA A 48 7.26 5.99 4.04
C ALA A 48 6.69 6.40 2.67
N ARG A 49 7.32 7.34 1.96
CA ARG A 49 6.91 7.71 0.60
C ARG A 49 6.99 6.53 -0.37
N HIS A 50 8.05 5.72 -0.29
CA HIS A 50 8.19 4.56 -1.17
C HIS A 50 7.07 3.54 -0.93
N SER A 51 6.68 3.33 0.34
CA SER A 51 5.58 2.45 0.70
C SER A 51 4.25 2.93 0.14
N GLU A 52 3.96 4.23 0.26
CA GLU A 52 2.73 4.85 -0.24
C GLU A 52 2.62 4.75 -1.77
N ILE A 53 3.72 4.99 -2.48
CA ILE A 53 3.78 4.88 -3.94
C ILE A 53 3.59 3.42 -4.37
N THR A 54 4.25 2.47 -3.71
CA THR A 54 4.13 1.04 -4.05
C THR A 54 2.72 0.49 -3.79
N VAL A 55 2.03 1.01 -2.78
CA VAL A 55 0.65 0.64 -2.44
C VAL A 55 -0.36 1.25 -3.43
N SER A 56 -0.07 2.41 -4.01
CA SER A 56 -1.03 3.13 -4.86
C SER A 56 -0.75 3.02 -6.37
N PHE A 57 0.47 2.69 -6.77
CA PHE A 57 0.88 2.69 -8.17
C PHE A 57 1.54 1.36 -8.56
N PRO A 58 1.18 0.79 -9.72
CA PRO A 58 1.83 -0.42 -10.24
C PRO A 58 3.24 -0.11 -10.73
N SER A 59 4.15 -1.07 -10.58
CA SER A 59 5.55 -0.92 -11.03
C SER A 59 5.72 -0.99 -12.56
N ASP A 60 4.71 -1.47 -13.28
CA ASP A 60 4.84 -1.90 -14.68
C ASP A 60 4.00 -1.04 -15.65
N ASN A 61 2.70 -0.83 -15.37
CA ASN A 61 1.80 -0.10 -16.27
C ASN A 61 0.78 0.76 -15.50
N LEU A 62 0.89 2.09 -15.64
CA LEU A 62 -0.09 3.04 -15.09
C LEU A 62 -1.46 2.89 -15.78
N ALA A 63 -2.52 2.86 -14.98
CA ALA A 63 -3.90 2.88 -15.43
C ALA A 63 -4.40 4.33 -15.60
N GLN A 64 -5.50 4.48 -16.34
CA GLN A 64 -6.10 5.79 -16.64
C GLN A 64 -6.77 6.44 -15.41
N THR A 65 -7.07 5.68 -14.35
CA THR A 65 -7.74 6.16 -13.14
C THR A 65 -6.95 5.79 -11.89
N THR A 66 -7.06 6.59 -10.83
CA THR A 66 -6.43 6.30 -9.53
C THR A 66 -6.89 4.95 -8.98
N MET A 67 -8.17 4.63 -9.12
CA MET A 67 -8.73 3.32 -8.74
C MET A 67 -8.08 2.18 -9.54
N GLY A 68 -7.90 2.35 -10.86
CA GLY A 68 -7.21 1.37 -11.69
C GLY A 68 -5.73 1.20 -11.34
N ASN A 69 -5.06 2.27 -10.88
CA ASN A 69 -3.67 2.20 -10.40
C ASN A 69 -3.59 1.35 -9.14
N VAL A 70 -4.48 1.58 -8.18
CA VAL A 70 -4.58 0.76 -6.97
C VAL A 70 -4.88 -0.70 -7.33
N ALA A 71 -5.79 -0.96 -8.28
CA ALA A 71 -6.14 -2.32 -8.70
C ALA A 71 -4.91 -3.06 -9.25
N ARG A 72 -4.20 -2.42 -10.19
CA ARG A 72 -2.98 -2.97 -10.79
C ARG A 72 -1.85 -3.11 -9.79
N SER A 73 -1.77 -2.26 -8.78
CA SER A 73 -0.72 -2.36 -7.75
C SER A 73 -0.85 -3.66 -6.95
N VAL A 74 -2.07 -4.17 -6.72
CA VAL A 74 -2.28 -5.46 -6.04
C VAL A 74 -1.84 -6.63 -6.92
N ALA A 75 -2.23 -6.63 -8.19
CA ALA A 75 -1.80 -7.65 -9.15
C ALA A 75 -0.27 -7.63 -9.35
N SER A 76 0.31 -6.43 -9.45
CA SER A 76 1.76 -6.20 -9.55
C SER A 76 2.50 -6.69 -8.31
N TYR A 77 1.96 -6.46 -7.11
CA TYR A 77 2.50 -6.98 -5.85
C TYR A 77 2.55 -8.51 -5.86
N ALA A 78 1.44 -9.19 -6.18
CA ALA A 78 1.38 -10.65 -6.23
C ALA A 78 2.38 -11.23 -7.25
N ARG A 79 2.50 -10.59 -8.42
CA ARG A 79 3.43 -11.00 -9.49
C ARG A 79 4.90 -10.76 -9.11
N GLN A 80 5.23 -9.62 -8.53
CA GLN A 80 6.61 -9.28 -8.16
C GLN A 80 7.10 -10.11 -6.98
N ARG A 81 6.24 -10.31 -5.97
CA ARG A 81 6.58 -11.01 -4.72
C ARG A 81 6.59 -12.53 -4.90
N TYR A 82 5.53 -13.09 -5.49
CA TYR A 82 5.31 -14.54 -5.57
C TYR A 82 5.40 -15.10 -6.99
N GLY A 83 5.45 -14.25 -8.03
CA GLY A 83 5.34 -14.73 -9.41
C GLY A 83 3.95 -15.22 -9.79
N MET A 84 2.93 -14.95 -8.97
CA MET A 84 1.55 -15.37 -9.20
C MET A 84 0.79 -14.32 -10.01
N ASP A 85 0.01 -14.76 -11.00
CA ASP A 85 -0.86 -13.87 -11.76
C ASP A 85 -2.25 -13.81 -11.14
N LEU A 86 -2.53 -12.72 -10.43
CA LEU A 86 -3.75 -12.57 -9.67
C LEU A 86 -5.00 -12.55 -10.58
N ASP A 87 -4.89 -12.01 -11.79
CA ASP A 87 -6.04 -11.85 -12.70
C ASP A 87 -6.67 -13.21 -13.07
N PHE A 88 -5.84 -14.26 -13.19
CA PHE A 88 -6.31 -15.63 -13.48
C PHE A 88 -6.58 -16.44 -12.22
N MET A 89 -5.82 -16.21 -11.15
CA MET A 89 -5.92 -17.01 -9.91
C MET A 89 -7.04 -16.53 -8.98
N TRP A 90 -7.56 -15.32 -9.18
CA TRP A 90 -8.53 -14.70 -8.27
C TRP A 90 -9.77 -15.56 -8.03
N THR A 91 -10.41 -16.08 -9.08
CA THR A 91 -11.63 -16.91 -8.96
C THR A 91 -11.38 -18.21 -8.19
N ARG A 92 -10.18 -18.77 -8.31
CA ARG A 92 -9.76 -19.97 -7.59
C ARG A 92 -9.45 -19.65 -6.14
N LEU A 93 -8.79 -18.52 -5.90
CA LEU A 93 -8.50 -18.02 -4.56
C LEU A 93 -9.79 -17.78 -3.78
N GLN A 94 -10.80 -17.17 -4.41
CA GLN A 94 -12.13 -16.99 -3.81
C GLN A 94 -12.72 -18.31 -3.32
N LYS A 95 -12.63 -19.39 -4.13
CA LYS A 95 -13.11 -20.71 -3.74
C LYS A 95 -12.38 -21.29 -2.52
N VAL A 96 -11.06 -21.10 -2.43
CA VAL A 96 -10.26 -21.55 -1.28
C VAL A 96 -10.62 -20.78 -0.02
N MET A 97 -11.01 -19.52 -0.18
CA MET A 97 -11.42 -18.64 0.91
C MET A 97 -12.86 -18.87 1.38
N GLU A 98 -13.66 -19.66 0.65
CA GLU A 98 -15.05 -19.95 1.02
C GLU A 98 -15.09 -20.63 2.40
N GLY A 99 -15.59 -19.90 3.40
CA GLY A 99 -15.75 -20.38 4.77
C GLY A 99 -14.86 -19.69 5.81
N ASP A 100 -13.91 -18.86 5.39
CA ASP A 100 -13.08 -18.07 6.31
C ASP A 100 -13.75 -16.72 6.64
N ASP A 101 -13.59 -16.24 7.88
CA ASP A 101 -14.03 -14.90 8.27
C ASP A 101 -13.34 -13.80 7.46
N HIS A 102 -12.09 -14.03 7.01
CA HIS A 102 -11.37 -13.08 6.16
C HIS A 102 -12.09 -12.84 4.81
N TYR A 103 -12.71 -13.87 4.25
CA TYR A 103 -13.51 -13.74 3.03
C TYR A 103 -14.73 -12.85 3.25
N ARG A 104 -15.37 -12.96 4.42
CA ARG A 104 -16.52 -12.12 4.77
C ARG A 104 -16.12 -10.66 4.87
N THR A 105 -15.02 -10.34 5.57
CA THR A 105 -14.50 -8.97 5.65
C THR A 105 -14.14 -8.40 4.28
N LEU A 106 -13.53 -9.21 3.41
CA LEU A 106 -13.20 -8.82 2.05
C LEU A 106 -14.46 -8.51 1.22
N MET A 107 -15.49 -9.35 1.35
CA MET A 107 -16.77 -9.15 0.66
C MET A 107 -17.52 -7.92 1.17
N GLU A 108 -17.51 -7.65 2.48
CA GLU A 108 -18.05 -6.42 3.05
C GLU A 108 -17.34 -5.17 2.52
N ALA A 109 -16.01 -5.22 2.37
CA ALA A 109 -15.25 -4.14 1.75
C ALA A 109 -15.60 -3.97 0.27
N GLN A 110 -15.80 -5.06 -0.47
CA GLN A 110 -16.25 -5.02 -1.87
C GLN A 110 -17.64 -4.38 -1.99
N ILE A 111 -18.61 -4.81 -1.18
CA ILE A 111 -19.96 -4.23 -1.15
C ILE A 111 -19.90 -2.72 -0.89
N ARG A 112 -19.01 -2.28 0.01
CA ARG A 112 -18.81 -0.86 0.30
C ARG A 112 -18.32 -0.09 -0.93
N VAL A 113 -17.36 -0.63 -1.67
CA VAL A 113 -16.90 -0.04 -2.94
C VAL A 113 -18.04 0.03 -3.94
N ASP A 114 -18.74 -1.07 -4.15
CA ASP A 114 -19.84 -1.16 -5.13
C ASP A 114 -20.95 -0.16 -4.80
N PHE A 115 -21.25 0.04 -3.51
CA PHE A 115 -22.22 1.03 -3.06
C PHE A 115 -21.78 2.46 -3.39
N VAL A 116 -20.54 2.85 -3.08
CA VAL A 116 -20.05 4.23 -3.34
C VAL A 116 -19.95 4.49 -4.85
N VAL A 117 -19.49 3.50 -5.63
CA VAL A 117 -19.44 3.59 -7.09
C VAL A 117 -20.84 3.71 -7.69
N SER A 118 -21.80 2.92 -7.20
CA SER A 118 -23.20 3.01 -7.64
C SER A 118 -23.80 4.38 -7.30
N MET A 119 -23.51 4.92 -6.12
CA MET A 119 -23.95 6.26 -5.71
C MET A 119 -23.37 7.35 -6.62
N PHE A 120 -22.08 7.25 -6.96
CA PHE A 120 -21.42 8.17 -7.88
C PHE A 120 -22.10 8.18 -9.25
N TRP A 121 -22.35 7.01 -9.83
CA TRP A 121 -23.03 6.89 -11.13
C TRP A 121 -24.47 7.35 -11.08
N LEU A 122 -25.21 7.01 -10.02
CA LEU A 122 -26.59 7.44 -9.82
C LEU A 122 -26.68 8.97 -9.80
N LEU A 123 -25.78 9.64 -9.09
CA LEU A 123 -25.69 11.10 -9.08
C LEU A 123 -25.30 11.64 -10.46
N ALA A 124 -24.26 11.08 -11.09
CA ALA A 124 -23.82 11.49 -12.43
C ALA A 124 -24.96 11.44 -13.45
N PHE A 125 -25.72 10.34 -13.51
CA PHE A 125 -26.85 10.19 -14.43
C PHE A 125 -28.02 11.08 -14.08
N SER A 126 -28.34 11.20 -12.78
CA SER A 126 -29.39 12.11 -12.30
C SER A 126 -29.12 13.53 -12.81
N LEU A 127 -27.88 13.99 -12.79
CA LEU A 127 -27.53 15.34 -13.25
C LEU A 127 -27.69 15.52 -14.75
N VAL A 128 -27.18 14.58 -15.54
CA VAL A 128 -27.30 14.62 -17.00
C VAL A 128 -28.78 14.65 -17.41
N LEU A 129 -29.65 13.97 -16.66
CA LEU A 129 -31.08 13.95 -16.91
C LEU A 129 -31.79 15.24 -16.45
N TRP A 130 -31.50 15.72 -15.24
CA TRP A 130 -32.25 16.82 -14.62
C TRP A 130 -31.79 18.20 -15.08
N ILE A 131 -30.50 18.42 -15.39
CA ILE A 131 -29.97 19.73 -15.80
C ILE A 131 -30.70 20.29 -17.04
N PRO A 132 -30.90 19.53 -18.14
CA PRO A 132 -31.65 20.01 -19.30
C PRO A 132 -33.12 20.27 -18.98
N CYS A 133 -33.72 19.45 -18.12
CA CYS A 133 -35.11 19.60 -17.70
C CYS A 133 -35.34 20.91 -16.93
N TYR A 134 -34.42 21.23 -16.01
CA TYR A 134 -34.43 22.51 -15.28
C TYR A 134 -34.14 23.71 -16.19
N ALA A 135 -33.23 23.57 -17.15
CA ALA A 135 -32.97 24.63 -18.13
C ALA A 135 -34.20 24.95 -19.00
N ALA A 136 -34.99 23.93 -19.37
CA ALA A 136 -36.19 24.10 -20.21
C ALA A 136 -37.39 24.69 -19.45
N THR A 137 -37.51 24.45 -18.15
CA THR A 137 -38.65 24.93 -17.33
C THR A 137 -38.47 26.34 -16.78
N GLY A 138 -37.32 27.00 -17.00
CA GLY A 138 -37.09 28.39 -16.58
C GLY A 138 -37.18 28.60 -15.07
N THR A 139 -36.75 27.60 -14.30
CA THR A 139 -36.85 27.56 -12.84
C THR A 139 -35.94 28.58 -12.15
N ASN A 140 -36.10 28.75 -10.84
CA ASN A 140 -35.37 29.71 -10.02
C ASN A 140 -33.84 29.62 -10.24
N PRO A 141 -33.17 30.71 -10.67
CA PRO A 141 -31.74 30.69 -11.04
C PRO A 141 -30.81 30.27 -9.90
N LEU A 142 -31.23 30.46 -8.63
CA LEU A 142 -30.46 30.00 -7.47
C LEU A 142 -30.34 28.48 -7.41
N VAL A 143 -31.40 27.75 -7.77
CA VAL A 143 -31.39 26.27 -7.79
C VAL A 143 -30.47 25.77 -8.91
N PHE A 144 -30.54 26.41 -10.07
CA PHE A 144 -29.65 26.10 -11.20
C PHE A 144 -28.17 26.33 -10.84
N LEU A 145 -27.85 27.46 -10.20
CA LEU A 145 -26.47 27.76 -9.77
C LEU A 145 -25.98 26.79 -8.69
N THR A 146 -26.85 26.42 -7.74
CA THR A 146 -26.52 25.44 -6.71
C THR A 146 -26.26 24.06 -7.31
N LEU A 147 -27.07 23.63 -8.29
CA LEU A 147 -26.85 22.38 -9.03
C LEU A 147 -25.58 22.43 -9.87
N MET A 148 -25.25 23.56 -10.50
CA MET A 148 -24.06 23.67 -11.35
C MET A 148 -22.77 23.66 -10.52
N VAL A 149 -22.76 24.31 -9.35
CA VAL A 149 -21.55 24.46 -8.51
C VAL A 149 -21.44 23.40 -7.41
N GLY A 150 -22.54 23.11 -6.71
CA GLY A 150 -22.53 22.19 -5.57
C GLY A 150 -22.33 20.74 -5.99
N THR A 151 -22.87 20.37 -7.14
CA THR A 151 -22.78 19.01 -7.67
C THR A 151 -21.36 18.54 -8.01
N PRO A 152 -20.55 19.26 -8.82
CA PRO A 152 -19.20 18.82 -9.13
C PRO A 152 -18.35 18.70 -7.86
N PHE A 153 -18.62 19.51 -6.84
CA PHE A 153 -18.00 19.37 -5.53
C PHE A 153 -18.38 18.06 -4.83
N VAL A 154 -19.67 17.70 -4.82
CA VAL A 154 -20.14 16.42 -4.28
C VAL A 154 -19.58 15.22 -5.05
N LEU A 155 -19.55 15.28 -6.39
CA LEU A 155 -18.96 14.24 -7.23
C LEU A 155 -17.46 14.08 -6.97
N ALA A 156 -16.72 15.18 -6.81
CA ALA A 156 -15.30 15.14 -6.46
C ALA A 156 -15.07 14.52 -5.08
N ALA A 157 -15.92 14.83 -4.09
CA ALA A 157 -15.87 14.23 -2.77
C ALA A 157 -16.16 12.72 -2.81
N LEU A 158 -17.18 12.30 -3.57
CA LEU A 158 -17.50 10.89 -3.78
C LEU A 158 -16.39 10.14 -4.50
N TYR A 159 -15.75 10.73 -5.49
CA TYR A 159 -14.61 10.11 -6.17
C TYR A 159 -13.43 9.85 -5.21
N LYS A 160 -13.15 10.80 -4.31
CA LYS A 160 -12.16 10.59 -3.24
C LYS A 160 -12.59 9.43 -2.32
N LEU A 161 -13.86 9.40 -1.90
CA LEU A 161 -14.39 8.33 -1.06
C LEU A 161 -14.34 6.95 -1.74
N CYS A 162 -14.64 6.87 -3.04
CA CYS A 162 -14.47 5.66 -3.84
C CYS A 162 -13.02 5.18 -3.79
N THR A 163 -12.07 6.09 -3.97
CA THR A 163 -10.65 5.78 -3.99
C THR A 163 -10.18 5.25 -2.64
N GLU A 164 -10.56 5.89 -1.53
CA GLU A 164 -10.22 5.41 -0.17
C GLU A 164 -10.85 4.05 0.13
N SER A 165 -12.13 3.87 -0.19
CA SER A 165 -12.82 2.59 0.01
C SER A 165 -12.15 1.47 -0.79
N TYR A 166 -11.69 1.78 -2.00
CA TYR A 166 -11.00 0.82 -2.85
C TYR A 166 -9.59 0.49 -2.36
N ARG A 167 -8.86 1.44 -1.76
CA ARG A 167 -7.58 1.15 -1.11
C ARG A 167 -7.74 0.18 0.06
N ALA A 168 -8.75 0.38 0.91
CA ALA A 168 -9.03 -0.55 2.00
C ALA A 168 -9.34 -1.97 1.49
N PHE A 169 -10.14 -2.08 0.41
CA PHE A 169 -10.37 -3.36 -0.26
C PHE A 169 -9.08 -3.97 -0.83
N ALA A 170 -8.22 -3.16 -1.46
CA ALA A 170 -6.95 -3.61 -2.03
C ALA A 170 -5.98 -4.14 -0.95
N ASP A 171 -5.94 -3.55 0.24
CA ASP A 171 -5.11 -4.03 1.34
C ASP A 171 -5.60 -5.37 1.91
N LEU A 172 -6.92 -5.55 2.01
CA LEU A 172 -7.50 -6.85 2.34
C LEU A 172 -7.19 -7.89 1.26
N LEU A 173 -7.24 -7.50 -0.01
CA LEU A 173 -6.91 -8.38 -1.12
C LEU A 173 -5.43 -8.83 -1.10
N ARG A 174 -4.49 -7.94 -0.77
CA ARG A 174 -3.08 -8.30 -0.56
C ARG A 174 -2.92 -9.30 0.58
N SER A 175 -3.61 -9.04 1.70
CA SER A 175 -3.58 -9.90 2.88
C SER A 175 -4.14 -11.30 2.57
N ALA A 176 -5.23 -11.36 1.79
CA ALA A 176 -5.81 -12.61 1.32
C ALA A 176 -4.83 -13.41 0.44
N VAL A 177 -4.14 -12.74 -0.50
CA VAL A 177 -3.10 -13.37 -1.30
C VAL A 177 -1.99 -13.94 -0.41
N ASP A 178 -1.54 -13.18 0.58
CA ASP A 178 -0.48 -13.62 1.48
C ASP A 178 -0.93 -14.84 2.32
N LEU A 179 -2.17 -14.89 2.79
CA LEU A 179 -2.66 -15.97 3.67
C LEU A 179 -3.02 -17.26 2.91
N PHE A 180 -3.73 -17.15 1.78
CA PHE A 180 -4.35 -18.30 1.11
C PHE A 180 -3.52 -18.90 -0.02
N ARG A 181 -2.37 -18.32 -0.38
CA ARG A 181 -1.52 -18.82 -1.49
C ARG A 181 -1.12 -20.30 -1.36
N PHE A 182 -0.74 -20.74 -0.16
CA PHE A 182 -0.33 -22.14 0.05
C PHE A 182 -1.52 -23.10 0.07
N GLN A 183 -2.67 -22.64 0.59
CA GLN A 183 -3.90 -23.42 0.56
C GLN A 183 -4.35 -23.66 -0.88
N LEU A 184 -4.22 -22.65 -1.75
CA LEU A 184 -4.49 -22.78 -3.18
C LEU A 184 -3.57 -23.80 -3.86
N LEU A 185 -2.28 -23.86 -3.51
CA LEU A 185 -1.38 -24.91 -4.02
C LEU A 185 -1.83 -26.31 -3.60
N GLY A 186 -2.30 -26.47 -2.37
CA GLY A 186 -2.87 -27.72 -1.85
C GLY A 186 -4.10 -28.17 -2.65
N GLU A 187 -5.04 -27.26 -2.91
CA GLU A 187 -6.24 -27.54 -3.72
C GLU A 187 -5.92 -27.86 -5.18
N LEU A 188 -4.84 -27.25 -5.73
CA LEU A 188 -4.31 -27.57 -7.06
C LEU A 188 -3.49 -28.87 -7.08
N ARG A 189 -3.35 -29.56 -5.93
CA ARG A 189 -2.55 -30.78 -5.74
C ARG A 189 -1.09 -30.62 -6.13
N LEU A 190 -0.54 -29.42 -5.91
CA LEU A 190 0.86 -29.11 -6.13
C LEU A 190 1.65 -29.28 -4.82
N PRO A 191 2.92 -29.70 -4.87
CA PRO A 191 3.76 -29.80 -3.69
C PRO A 191 3.98 -28.42 -3.07
N LEU A 192 4.02 -28.36 -1.75
CA LEU A 192 4.40 -27.12 -1.06
C LEU A 192 5.88 -26.82 -1.35
N PRO A 193 6.21 -25.59 -1.78
CA PRO A 193 7.58 -25.22 -2.11
C PRO A 193 8.45 -25.16 -0.85
N ALA A 194 9.70 -25.60 -0.95
CA ALA A 194 10.64 -25.59 0.18
C ALA A 194 11.31 -24.21 0.39
N ASP A 195 11.31 -23.36 -0.64
CA ASP A 195 11.95 -22.03 -0.62
C ASP A 195 11.19 -21.06 -1.53
N GLY A 196 11.33 -19.75 -1.27
CA GLY A 196 10.67 -18.68 -2.03
C GLY A 196 11.08 -18.65 -3.51
N ALA A 197 12.31 -19.06 -3.85
CA ALA A 197 12.72 -19.21 -5.24
C ALA A 197 11.97 -20.34 -5.96
N GLN A 198 11.68 -21.44 -5.25
CA GLN A 198 10.89 -22.55 -5.79
C GLN A 198 9.42 -22.16 -5.91
N GLU A 199 8.86 -21.47 -4.90
CA GLU A 199 7.50 -20.91 -4.94
C GLU A 199 7.30 -20.06 -6.19
N ARG A 200 8.22 -19.12 -6.45
CA ARG A 200 8.13 -18.23 -7.61
C ARG A 200 8.19 -18.97 -8.95
N ARG A 201 9.04 -19.99 -9.05
CA ARG A 201 9.11 -20.83 -10.24
C ARG A 201 7.80 -21.61 -10.44
N LEU A 202 7.28 -22.22 -9.38
CA LEU A 202 6.04 -23.00 -9.42
C LEU A 202 4.87 -22.14 -9.88
N TRP A 203 4.68 -20.95 -9.31
CA TRP A 203 3.63 -20.02 -9.75
C TRP A 203 3.81 -19.56 -11.20
N THR A 204 5.06 -19.32 -11.64
CA THR A 204 5.32 -18.96 -13.03
C THR A 204 4.94 -20.09 -14.00
N MET A 205 5.23 -21.35 -13.64
CA MET A 205 4.85 -22.52 -14.44
C MET A 205 3.33 -22.66 -14.52
N VAL A 206 2.65 -22.52 -13.37
CA VAL A 206 1.18 -22.53 -13.27
C VAL A 206 0.56 -21.43 -14.13
N ASN A 207 1.07 -20.20 -14.06
CA ASN A 207 0.57 -19.10 -14.88
C ASN A 207 0.75 -19.39 -16.37
N ARG A 208 1.91 -19.92 -16.79
CA ARG A 208 2.15 -20.22 -18.20
C ARG A 208 1.21 -21.30 -18.73
N GLN A 209 0.99 -22.35 -17.94
CA GLN A 209 0.08 -23.41 -18.32
C GLN A 209 -1.38 -22.91 -18.39
N MET A 210 -1.81 -22.07 -17.45
CA MET A 210 -3.19 -21.57 -17.43
C MET A 210 -3.44 -20.45 -18.44
N ALA A 211 -2.51 -19.51 -18.59
CA ALA A 211 -2.68 -18.35 -19.48
C ALA A 211 -2.40 -18.67 -20.95
N PHE A 212 -1.41 -19.54 -21.24
CA PHE A 212 -0.97 -19.82 -22.61
C PHE A 212 -1.26 -21.25 -23.07
N GLY A 213 -1.85 -22.11 -22.22
CA GLY A 213 -2.09 -23.50 -22.55
C GLY A 213 -0.81 -24.32 -22.76
N GLU A 214 0.35 -23.79 -22.33
CA GLU A 214 1.65 -24.44 -22.51
C GLU A 214 1.73 -25.68 -21.62
N THR A 215 2.05 -26.83 -22.21
CA THR A 215 2.13 -28.10 -21.47
C THR A 215 3.41 -28.14 -20.65
N GLN A 216 3.35 -27.64 -19.42
CA GLN A 216 4.46 -27.73 -18.48
C GLN A 216 4.34 -28.99 -17.64
N ASN A 217 5.48 -29.63 -17.37
CA ASN A 217 5.55 -30.79 -16.47
C ASN A 217 5.41 -30.31 -15.01
N LEU A 218 4.18 -30.05 -14.58
CA LEU A 218 3.89 -29.73 -13.18
C LEU A 218 3.99 -31.01 -12.33
N PRO A 219 4.73 -30.99 -11.22
CA PRO A 219 4.74 -32.10 -10.28
C PRO A 219 3.39 -32.12 -9.54
N TYR A 220 2.54 -33.10 -9.82
CA TYR A 220 1.31 -33.32 -9.07
C TYR A 220 1.54 -34.32 -7.94
N VAL A 221 1.09 -33.97 -6.74
CA VAL A 221 1.02 -34.91 -5.62
C VAL A 221 -0.36 -35.53 -5.65
N HIS A 222 -0.43 -36.80 -6.02
CA HIS A 222 -1.62 -37.60 -5.80
C HIS A 222 -1.43 -38.36 -4.51
N ASP A 223 -2.31 -38.13 -3.54
CA ASP A 223 -2.35 -38.97 -2.36
C ASP A 223 -2.52 -40.41 -2.84
N ARG A 224 -1.51 -41.25 -2.60
CA ARG A 224 -1.59 -42.68 -2.91
C ARG A 224 -2.58 -43.22 -1.90
N GLY A 225 -3.83 -43.37 -2.33
CA GLY A 225 -4.94 -43.75 -1.49
C GLY A 225 -4.56 -44.80 -0.44
N SER A 226 -4.94 -44.51 0.80
CA SER A 226 -5.14 -45.53 1.82
C SER A 226 -6.05 -46.61 1.22
N ARG A 227 -5.45 -47.76 0.88
CA ARG A 227 -6.16 -49.02 0.73
C ARG A 227 -6.57 -49.53 2.09
#